data_AF-A0A951WMP2-F1
#
_entry.id   AF-A0A951WMP2-F1
#
_cell.length_a   1.000
_cell.length_b   1.000
_cell.length_c   1.000
_cell.angle_alpha   90.00
_cell.angle_beta   90.00
_cell.angle_gamma   90.00
#
_symmetry.space_group_name_H-M   'P 1'
#
loop_
_entity.id
_entity.type
_entity.pdbx_description
1 polymer ?
#
loop_
_entity_poly.entity_id
_entity_poly.type
_entity_poly.pdbx_seq_one_letter_code
_entity_poly.pdbx_strand_id
1 'polypeptide(L)'
;MKVDYNSPEWIAMREEREKKFQERWAEYDRLEKLILQELETVGVSVNSLWNLSSKKDPHKKSLPVLIKHVQVFYHDKINEILARSLGSIKATECWDMLVELFCKTDRQVHRNFKDGLACALFDLVSKKTMDEYITLLKDKRHGQSRILMVGKLRRSRQPEIIALIDELAEDEDLKIEIGSWKRKRQ
;
A
#
# COMPACT_ATOMS: atom_id res chain seq x y z
N MET A 1 -7.87 6.61 -35.67
CA MET A 1 -9.02 7.48 -35.39
C MET A 1 -8.57 8.65 -34.54
N LYS A 2 -8.79 9.90 -34.97
CA LYS A 2 -8.58 11.08 -34.11
C LYS A 2 -9.85 11.26 -33.26
N VAL A 3 -9.69 11.38 -31.95
CA VAL A 3 -10.80 11.70 -31.05
C VAL A 3 -11.22 13.14 -31.32
N ASP A 4 -12.49 13.36 -31.62
CA ASP A 4 -13.06 14.70 -31.68
C ASP A 4 -13.48 15.13 -30.27
N TYR A 5 -12.69 16.04 -29.69
CA TYR A 5 -12.86 16.54 -28.33
C TYR A 5 -14.03 17.52 -28.18
N ASN A 6 -14.68 17.93 -29.28
CA ASN A 6 -15.83 18.83 -29.27
C ASN A 6 -17.14 18.12 -29.67
N SER A 7 -17.12 16.80 -29.88
CA SER A 7 -18.34 16.06 -30.17
C SER A 7 -19.26 16.03 -28.94
N PRO A 8 -20.60 16.07 -29.13
CA PRO A 8 -21.56 15.97 -28.02
C PRO A 8 -21.35 14.71 -27.16
N GLU A 9 -20.96 13.59 -27.78
CA GLU A 9 -20.66 12.33 -27.08
C GLU A 9 -19.42 12.45 -26.18
N TRP A 10 -18.37 13.14 -26.63
CA TRP A 10 -17.16 13.33 -25.84
C TRP A 10 -17.39 14.27 -24.66
N ILE A 11 -18.17 15.34 -24.87
CA ILE A 11 -18.57 16.28 -23.82
C ILE A 11 -19.42 15.56 -22.76
N ALA A 12 -20.45 14.82 -23.16
CA ALA A 12 -21.30 14.06 -22.24
C ALA A 12 -20.51 13.00 -21.45
N MET A 13 -19.62 12.25 -22.11
CA MET A 13 -18.74 11.29 -21.45
C MET A 13 -17.81 11.97 -20.44
N ARG A 14 -17.28 13.16 -20.76
CA ARG A 14 -16.42 13.93 -19.86
C ARG A 14 -17.19 14.44 -18.65
N GLU A 15 -18.38 15.00 -18.85
CA GLU A 15 -19.24 15.48 -17.77
C GLU A 15 -19.66 14.36 -16.83
N GLU A 16 -20.02 13.18 -17.36
CA GLU A 16 -20.34 12.01 -16.55
C GLU A 16 -19.12 11.52 -15.74
N ARG A 17 -17.93 11.51 -16.36
CA ARG A 17 -16.68 11.16 -15.66
C ARG A 17 -16.33 12.17 -14.57
N GLU A 18 -16.47 13.46 -14.85
CA GLU A 18 -16.22 14.53 -13.90
C GLU A 18 -17.19 14.42 -12.72
N LYS A 19 -18.48 14.21 -12.99
CA LYS A 19 -19.49 14.01 -11.95
C LYS A 19 -19.16 12.82 -11.04
N LYS A 20 -18.82 11.67 -11.63
CA LYS A 20 -18.40 10.47 -10.86
C LYS A 20 -17.12 10.73 -10.05
N PHE A 21 -16.20 11.54 -10.58
CA PHE A 21 -14.98 11.92 -9.88
C PHE A 21 -15.28 12.84 -8.69
N GLN A 22 -16.12 13.85 -8.88
CA GLN A 22 -16.56 14.78 -7.83
C GLN A 22 -17.31 14.05 -6.71
N GLU A 23 -18.23 13.13 -7.04
CA GLU A 23 -18.95 12.31 -6.05
C GLU A 23 -17.98 11.46 -5.20
N ARG A 24 -16.98 10.83 -5.83
CA ARG A 24 -15.96 10.04 -5.13
C ARG A 24 -15.05 10.91 -4.25
N TRP A 25 -14.72 12.11 -4.71
CA TRP A 25 -13.91 13.06 -3.96
C TRP A 25 -14.66 13.65 -2.76
N ALA A 26 -15.94 13.96 -2.91
CA ALA A 26 -16.77 14.43 -1.80
C ALA A 26 -16.86 13.38 -0.68
N GLU A 27 -17.03 12.10 -1.02
CA GLU A 27 -17.04 11.02 -0.02
C GLU A 27 -15.65 10.81 0.61
N TYR A 28 -14.58 10.89 -0.19
CA TYR A 28 -13.21 10.87 0.32
C TYR A 28 -12.98 11.99 1.36
N ASP A 29 -13.33 13.24 1.02
CA ASP A 29 -13.14 14.40 1.90
C ASP A 29 -13.94 14.27 3.19
N ARG A 30 -15.18 13.75 3.09
CA ARG A 30 -16.03 13.50 4.26
C ARG A 30 -15.39 12.48 5.20
N LEU A 31 -14.94 11.35 4.67
CA LEU A 31 -14.33 10.28 5.45
C LEU A 31 -12.97 10.70 6.02
N GLU A 32 -12.15 11.42 5.25
CA GLU A 32 -10.88 11.97 5.72
C GLU A 32 -11.12 12.88 6.93
N LYS A 33 -12.06 13.83 6.84
CA LYS A 33 -12.40 14.73 7.96
C LYS A 33 -12.82 13.97 9.22
N LEU A 34 -13.61 12.90 9.08
CA LEU A 34 -14.04 12.10 10.23
C LEU A 34 -12.85 11.42 10.91
N ILE A 35 -11.94 10.82 10.14
CA ILE A 35 -10.75 10.17 10.70
C ILE A 35 -9.80 11.22 11.33
N LEU A 36 -9.64 12.40 10.71
CA LEU A 36 -8.85 13.50 11.26
C LEU A 36 -9.39 13.96 12.62
N GLN A 37 -10.71 14.11 12.76
CA GLN A 37 -11.33 14.44 14.04
C GLN A 37 -11.08 13.36 15.11
N GLU A 38 -11.16 12.07 14.74
CA GLU A 38 -10.81 10.99 15.67
C GLU A 38 -9.33 11.02 16.07
N LEU A 39 -8.42 11.34 15.14
CA LEU A 39 -6.99 11.50 15.42
C LEU A 39 -6.70 12.65 16.39
N GLU A 40 -7.45 13.75 16.30
CA GLU A 40 -7.34 14.87 17.25
C GLU A 40 -7.67 14.42 18.68
N THR A 41 -8.64 13.52 18.87
CA THR A 41 -9.00 13.00 20.21
C THR A 41 -7.87 12.22 20.89
N VAL A 42 -6.95 11.65 20.11
CA VAL A 42 -5.74 10.97 20.62
C VAL A 42 -4.50 11.88 20.59
N GLY A 43 -4.69 13.18 20.34
CA GLY A 43 -3.64 14.19 20.34
C GLY A 43 -2.75 14.20 19.10
N VAL A 44 -3.27 13.73 17.95
CA VAL A 44 -2.61 13.79 16.65
C VAL A 44 -3.33 14.80 15.76
N SER A 45 -2.72 15.96 15.56
CA SER A 45 -3.27 17.04 14.72
C SER A 45 -2.52 17.07 13.39
N VAL A 46 -3.15 16.62 12.31
CA VAL A 46 -2.63 16.69 10.94
C VAL A 46 -3.72 17.21 10.00
N ASN A 47 -3.32 17.88 8.92
CA ASN A 47 -4.26 18.47 7.96
C ASN A 47 -4.64 17.52 6.80
N SER A 48 -3.98 16.36 6.69
CA SER A 48 -4.35 15.27 5.79
C SER A 48 -3.84 13.93 6.31
N LEU A 49 -4.57 12.86 6.01
CA LEU A 49 -4.12 11.48 6.28
C LEU A 49 -2.79 11.17 5.60
N TRP A 50 -2.48 11.82 4.47
CA TRP A 50 -1.20 11.64 3.79
C TRP A 50 -0.01 11.95 4.70
N ASN A 51 -0.16 12.91 5.61
CA ASN A 51 0.89 13.30 6.54
C ASN A 51 1.24 12.20 7.55
N LEU A 52 0.32 11.26 7.82
CA LEU A 52 0.54 10.15 8.74
C LEU A 52 1.54 9.11 8.21
N SER A 53 1.66 9.01 6.89
CA SER A 53 2.58 8.07 6.23
C SER A 53 4.04 8.56 6.23
N SER A 54 4.30 9.77 6.73
CA SER A 54 5.64 10.36 6.81
C SER A 54 6.49 9.68 7.88
N LYS A 55 7.69 9.20 7.49
CA LYS A 55 8.67 8.60 8.42
C LYS A 55 9.35 9.61 9.35
N LYS A 56 9.16 10.93 9.12
CA LYS A 56 9.81 11.99 9.89
C LYS A 56 9.15 12.27 11.23
N ASP A 57 7.85 12.02 11.35
CA ASP A 57 7.09 12.21 12.57
C ASP A 57 6.16 11.00 12.77
N PRO A 58 6.66 9.91 13.37
CA PRO A 58 5.86 8.73 13.60
C PRO A 58 4.81 9.03 14.67
N HIS A 59 3.59 9.34 14.24
CA HIS A 59 2.45 9.65 15.11
C HIS A 59 1.94 8.43 15.88
N LYS A 60 2.75 7.80 16.75
CA LYS A 60 2.38 6.53 17.44
C LYS A 60 1.05 6.57 18.19
N LYS A 61 0.63 7.74 18.67
CA LYS A 61 -0.67 7.95 19.32
C LYS A 61 -1.86 7.69 18.38
N SER A 62 -1.67 7.72 17.06
CA SER A 62 -2.70 7.42 16.07
C SER A 62 -3.03 5.93 15.97
N LEU A 63 -2.20 5.05 16.55
CA LEU A 63 -2.31 3.60 16.38
C LEU A 63 -3.73 3.05 16.63
N PRO A 64 -4.43 3.39 17.75
CA PRO A 64 -5.78 2.87 17.98
C PRO A 64 -6.78 3.28 16.89
N VAL A 65 -6.68 4.52 16.40
CA VAL A 65 -7.54 5.06 15.34
C VAL A 65 -7.21 4.38 14.01
N LEU A 66 -5.92 4.21 13.68
CA LEU A 66 -5.49 3.52 12.45
C LEU A 66 -5.93 2.05 12.42
N ILE A 67 -5.81 1.32 13.53
CA ILE A 67 -6.27 -0.08 13.63
C ILE A 67 -7.77 -0.17 13.40
N LYS A 68 -8.55 0.74 14.02
CA LYS A 68 -10.00 0.78 13.86
C LYS A 68 -10.38 0.98 12.39
N HIS A 69 -9.80 1.97 11.72
CA HIS A 69 -10.22 2.35 10.37
C HIS A 69 -9.64 1.47 9.26
N VAL A 70 -8.44 0.89 9.41
CA VAL A 70 -7.84 0.07 8.33
C VAL A 70 -8.66 -1.20 8.05
N GLN A 71 -9.37 -1.70 9.07
CA GLN A 71 -10.21 -2.90 8.98
C GLN A 71 -11.58 -2.63 8.33
N VAL A 72 -11.97 -1.36 8.22
CA VAL A 72 -13.22 -0.94 7.56
C VAL A 72 -12.90 -0.59 6.11
N PHE A 73 -13.54 -1.27 5.16
CA PHE A 73 -13.35 -0.94 3.76
C PHE A 73 -14.14 0.33 3.39
N TYR A 74 -13.42 1.40 3.06
CA TYR A 74 -13.95 2.69 2.64
C TYR A 74 -13.75 2.84 1.12
N HIS A 75 -12.84 3.76 0.76
CA HIS A 75 -12.33 3.99 -0.57
C HIS A 75 -10.88 3.50 -0.61
N ASP A 76 -10.50 2.85 -1.70
CA ASP A 76 -9.19 2.20 -1.89
C ASP A 76 -8.00 3.10 -1.51
N LYS A 77 -8.10 4.40 -1.79
CA LYS A 77 -7.10 5.41 -1.41
C LYS A 77 -7.01 5.68 0.09
N ILE A 78 -8.13 5.73 0.82
CA ILE A 78 -8.12 5.94 2.28
C ILE A 78 -7.49 4.71 2.94
N ASN A 79 -7.95 3.51 2.57
CA ASN A 79 -7.43 2.27 3.12
C ASN A 79 -5.92 2.08 2.82
N GLU A 80 -5.46 2.49 1.63
CA GLU A 80 -4.03 2.53 1.29
C GLU A 80 -3.22 3.39 2.26
N ILE A 81 -3.67 4.63 2.49
CA ILE A 81 -2.98 5.57 3.39
C ILE A 81 -2.97 5.03 4.83
N LEU A 82 -4.11 4.51 5.30
CA LEU A 82 -4.22 3.92 6.63
C LEU A 82 -3.27 2.73 6.81
N ALA A 83 -3.23 1.81 5.84
CA ALA A 83 -2.31 0.68 5.85
C ALA A 83 -0.85 1.13 5.86
N ARG A 84 -0.46 2.02 4.94
CA ARG A 84 0.93 2.52 4.87
C ARG A 84 1.34 3.25 6.16
N SER A 85 0.43 3.98 6.79
CA SER A 85 0.68 4.70 8.04
C SER A 85 1.05 3.75 9.19
N LEU A 86 0.43 2.57 9.28
CA LEU A 86 0.79 1.54 10.25
C LEU A 86 2.24 1.06 10.09
N GLY A 87 2.72 0.93 8.84
CA GLY A 87 4.12 0.65 8.54
C GLY A 87 5.07 1.78 8.95
N SER A 88 4.67 3.03 8.71
CA SER A 88 5.47 4.22 9.06
C SER A 88 5.71 4.34 10.57
N ILE A 89 4.67 4.13 11.37
CA ILE A 89 4.75 4.23 12.84
C ILE A 89 5.36 2.99 13.51
N LYS A 90 5.73 1.96 12.74
CA LYS A 90 6.29 0.69 13.21
C LYS A 90 5.37 -0.09 14.15
N ALA A 91 4.08 -0.20 13.79
CA ALA A 91 3.08 -0.99 14.50
C ALA A 91 3.31 -2.51 14.32
N THR A 92 4.40 -3.04 14.87
CA THR A 92 4.78 -4.45 14.73
C THR A 92 3.77 -5.43 15.32
N GLU A 93 3.00 -4.98 16.32
CA GLU A 93 1.88 -5.71 16.93
C GLU A 93 0.73 -5.97 15.95
N CYS A 94 0.67 -5.21 14.85
CA CYS A 94 -0.36 -5.36 13.82
C CYS A 94 0.02 -6.37 12.72
N TRP A 95 1.15 -7.07 12.85
CA TRP A 95 1.67 -7.94 11.79
C TRP A 95 0.62 -8.95 11.29
N ASP A 96 0.07 -9.78 12.18
CA ASP A 96 -0.87 -10.84 11.81
C ASP A 96 -2.13 -10.28 11.12
N MET A 97 -2.67 -9.18 11.65
CA MET A 97 -3.82 -8.49 11.08
C MET A 97 -3.51 -7.94 9.67
N LEU A 98 -2.31 -7.38 9.46
CA LEU A 98 -1.90 -6.87 8.15
C LEU A 98 -1.68 -8.00 7.14
N VAL A 99 -1.13 -9.14 7.57
CA VAL A 99 -1.02 -10.34 6.73
C VAL A 99 -2.40 -10.85 6.33
N GLU A 100 -3.34 -10.93 7.28
CA GLU A 100 -4.71 -11.37 7.02
C GLU A 100 -5.41 -10.45 6.02
N LEU A 101 -5.36 -9.14 6.24
CA LEU A 101 -5.91 -8.15 5.30
C LEU A 101 -5.24 -8.25 3.93
N PHE A 102 -3.91 -8.39 3.89
CA PHE A 102 -3.17 -8.53 2.64
C PHE A 102 -3.64 -9.76 1.89
N CYS A 103 -3.74 -10.92 2.54
CA CYS A 103 -4.21 -12.16 1.90
C CYS A 103 -5.65 -12.06 1.37
N LYS A 104 -6.56 -11.43 2.13
CA LYS A 104 -7.99 -11.29 1.78
C LYS A 104 -8.27 -10.26 0.70
N THR A 105 -7.43 -9.24 0.57
CA THR A 105 -7.67 -8.13 -0.38
C THR A 105 -7.44 -8.59 -1.82
N ASP A 106 -8.45 -8.47 -2.68
CA ASP A 106 -8.28 -8.73 -4.13
C ASP A 106 -7.60 -7.53 -4.81
N ARG A 107 -6.43 -7.76 -5.43
CA ARG A 107 -5.69 -6.73 -6.15
C ARG A 107 -6.48 -6.16 -7.34
N GLN A 108 -7.30 -6.98 -8.00
CA GLN A 108 -8.04 -6.53 -9.19
C GLN A 108 -9.08 -5.47 -8.84
N VAL A 109 -9.61 -5.52 -7.62
CA VAL A 109 -10.65 -4.60 -7.13
C VAL A 109 -10.05 -3.48 -6.27
N HIS A 110 -9.07 -3.79 -5.42
CA HIS A 110 -8.54 -2.90 -4.38
C HIS A 110 -7.03 -2.77 -4.47
N ARG A 111 -6.56 -2.31 -5.63
CA ARG A 111 -5.13 -2.22 -5.95
C ARG A 111 -4.37 -1.35 -4.96
N ASN A 112 -4.85 -0.14 -4.68
CA ASN A 112 -4.12 0.80 -3.83
C ASN A 112 -4.07 0.27 -2.39
N PHE A 113 -5.16 -0.28 -1.86
CA PHE A 113 -5.16 -0.83 -0.51
C PHE A 113 -4.19 -2.01 -0.39
N LYS A 114 -4.21 -2.94 -1.35
CA LYS A 114 -3.25 -4.06 -1.43
C LYS A 114 -1.79 -3.56 -1.45
N ASP A 115 -1.52 -2.50 -2.20
CA ASP A 115 -0.20 -1.88 -2.30
C ASP A 115 0.21 -1.18 -0.98
N GLY A 116 -0.73 -0.50 -0.30
CA GLY A 116 -0.52 0.08 1.03
C GLY A 116 -0.18 -0.97 2.08
N LEU A 117 -0.89 -2.11 2.06
CA LEU A 117 -0.60 -3.27 2.92
C LEU A 117 0.78 -3.87 2.63
N ALA A 118 1.15 -4.01 1.35
CA ALA A 118 2.49 -4.47 0.96
C ALA A 118 3.61 -3.55 1.48
N CYS A 119 3.43 -2.22 1.39
CA CYS A 119 4.34 -1.25 1.99
C CYS A 119 4.43 -1.40 3.51
N ALA A 120 3.30 -1.62 4.18
CA ALA A 120 3.27 -1.81 5.63
C ALA A 120 4.07 -3.05 6.04
N LEU A 121 3.82 -4.19 5.39
CA LEU A 121 4.55 -5.44 5.63
C LEU A 121 6.06 -5.27 5.37
N PHE A 122 6.44 -4.59 4.29
CA PHE A 122 7.85 -4.25 4.02
C PHE A 122 8.49 -3.49 5.18
N ASP A 123 7.77 -2.51 5.74
CA ASP A 123 8.28 -1.67 6.82
C ASP A 123 8.33 -2.39 8.17
N LEU A 124 7.46 -3.38 8.40
CA LEU A 124 7.32 -4.11 9.67
C LEU A 124 8.10 -5.43 9.73
N VAL A 125 8.46 -6.04 8.59
CA VAL A 125 9.11 -7.36 8.59
C VAL A 125 10.40 -7.35 9.42
N SER A 126 10.53 -8.38 10.26
CA SER A 126 11.64 -8.61 11.19
C SER A 126 12.25 -10.00 10.96
N LYS A 127 13.31 -10.34 11.70
CA LYS A 127 13.88 -11.70 11.65
C LYS A 127 12.86 -12.78 12.00
N LYS A 128 11.92 -12.49 12.92
CA LYS A 128 10.91 -13.45 13.39
C LYS A 128 9.83 -13.73 12.34
N THR A 129 9.58 -12.77 11.46
CA THR A 129 8.49 -12.82 10.48
C THR A 129 9.00 -12.95 9.03
N MET A 130 10.31 -13.18 8.86
CA MET A 130 10.95 -13.25 7.55
C MET A 130 10.43 -14.43 6.73
N ASP A 131 10.24 -15.59 7.34
CA ASP A 131 9.79 -16.79 6.62
C ASP A 131 8.40 -16.59 6.04
N GLU A 132 7.45 -16.07 6.84
CA GLU A 132 6.10 -15.74 6.38
C GLU A 132 6.12 -14.62 5.32
N TYR A 133 6.95 -13.60 5.50
CA TYR A 133 7.13 -12.55 4.49
C TYR A 133 7.62 -13.12 3.14
N ILE A 134 8.54 -14.09 3.17
CA ILE A 134 9.01 -14.79 1.97
C ILE A 134 7.89 -15.65 1.38
N THR A 135 7.08 -16.33 2.19
CA THR A 135 5.89 -17.07 1.71
C THR A 135 4.95 -16.16 0.94
N LEU A 136 4.61 -14.98 1.48
CA LEU A 136 3.78 -13.99 0.80
C LEU A 136 4.45 -13.48 -0.49
N LEU A 137 5.76 -13.28 -0.48
CA LEU A 137 6.50 -12.82 -1.65
C LEU A 137 6.54 -13.86 -2.79
N LYS A 138 6.50 -15.16 -2.46
CA LYS A 138 6.44 -16.25 -3.45
C LYS A 138 5.05 -16.48 -4.02
N ASP A 139 4.00 -16.05 -3.34
CA ASP A 139 2.62 -16.28 -3.78
C ASP A 139 2.23 -15.36 -4.95
N LYS A 140 2.28 -15.91 -6.16
CA LYS A 140 1.94 -15.20 -7.41
C LYS A 140 0.52 -14.64 -7.43
N ARG A 141 -0.41 -15.14 -6.61
CA ARG A 141 -1.79 -14.60 -6.51
C ARG A 141 -1.81 -13.15 -6.03
N HIS A 142 -0.74 -12.67 -5.40
CA HIS A 142 -0.63 -11.28 -4.94
C HIS A 142 -0.16 -10.31 -6.04
N GLY A 143 0.22 -10.83 -7.21
CA GLY A 143 0.58 -10.07 -8.40
C GLY A 143 1.70 -9.06 -8.15
N GLN A 144 1.60 -7.92 -8.82
CA GLN A 144 2.59 -6.84 -8.74
C GLN A 144 2.68 -6.12 -7.38
N SER A 145 1.76 -6.33 -6.45
CA SER A 145 1.90 -5.74 -5.08
C SER A 145 3.18 -6.24 -4.40
N ARG A 146 3.64 -7.43 -4.79
CA ARG A 146 4.91 -8.04 -4.36
C ARG A 146 6.15 -7.22 -4.74
N ILE A 147 6.08 -6.37 -5.76
CA ILE A 147 7.17 -5.44 -6.14
C ILE A 147 7.52 -4.50 -4.96
N LEU A 148 6.51 -4.06 -4.20
CA LEU A 148 6.71 -3.18 -3.05
C LEU A 148 7.39 -3.91 -1.87
N MET A 149 7.38 -5.24 -1.89
CA MET A 149 7.95 -6.11 -0.86
C MET A 149 9.37 -6.56 -1.21
N VAL A 150 9.64 -6.91 -2.47
CA VAL A 150 10.90 -7.56 -2.89
C VAL A 150 12.14 -6.72 -2.58
N GLY A 151 12.01 -5.39 -2.56
CA GLY A 151 13.10 -4.48 -2.19
C GLY A 151 13.73 -4.74 -0.82
N LYS A 152 13.04 -5.45 0.10
CA LYS A 152 13.56 -5.75 1.44
C LYS A 152 14.76 -6.69 1.37
N LEU A 153 14.76 -7.57 0.37
CA LEU A 153 15.77 -8.59 0.17
C LEU A 153 17.01 -8.05 -0.55
N ARG A 154 16.87 -6.94 -1.29
CA ARG A 154 17.87 -6.39 -2.23
C ARG A 154 19.29 -6.23 -1.66
N ARG A 155 19.42 -5.90 -0.38
CA ARG A 155 20.73 -5.66 0.27
C ARG A 155 21.23 -6.84 1.11
N SER A 156 20.50 -7.95 1.15
CA SER A 156 20.92 -9.14 1.88
C SER A 156 22.15 -9.76 1.23
N ARG A 157 23.04 -10.30 2.08
CA ARG A 157 24.24 -11.05 1.66
C ARG A 157 24.16 -12.53 2.04
N GLN A 158 23.03 -12.94 2.60
CA GLN A 158 22.78 -14.32 2.97
C GLN A 158 22.66 -15.19 1.71
N PRO A 159 23.42 -16.29 1.58
CA PRO A 159 23.38 -17.15 0.40
C PRO A 159 21.97 -17.61 0.02
N GLU A 160 21.15 -17.94 1.01
CA GLU A 160 19.76 -18.36 0.86
C GLU A 160 18.86 -17.25 0.28
N ILE A 161 19.08 -15.99 0.66
CA ILE A 161 18.34 -14.85 0.11
C ILE A 161 18.84 -14.49 -1.29
N ILE A 162 20.13 -14.67 -1.57
CA ILE A 162 20.67 -14.47 -2.93
C ILE A 162 20.04 -15.49 -3.88
N ALA A 163 20.01 -16.77 -3.49
CA ALA A 163 19.37 -17.82 -4.28
C ALA A 163 17.86 -17.54 -4.48
N LEU A 164 17.17 -17.06 -3.44
CA LEU A 164 15.77 -16.63 -3.54
C LEU A 164 15.59 -15.47 -4.53
N ILE A 165 16.47 -14.46 -4.52
CA ILE A 165 16.39 -13.34 -5.47
C ILE A 165 16.61 -13.84 -6.90
N ASP A 166 17.56 -14.75 -7.12
CA ASP A 166 17.79 -15.35 -8.43
C ASP A 166 16.57 -16.18 -8.90
N GLU A 167 15.90 -16.91 -8.00
CA GLU A 167 14.61 -17.58 -8.29
C GLU A 167 13.50 -16.58 -8.68
N LEU A 168 13.34 -15.51 -7.88
CA LEU A 168 12.32 -14.48 -8.12
C LEU A 168 12.60 -13.63 -9.37
N ALA A 169 13.84 -13.59 -9.87
CA ALA A 169 14.21 -12.86 -11.07
C ALA A 169 13.54 -13.42 -12.34
N GLU A 170 13.09 -14.68 -12.31
CA GLU A 170 12.34 -15.34 -13.38
C GLU A 170 10.81 -15.15 -13.25
N ASP A 171 10.34 -14.51 -12.18
CA ASP A 171 8.91 -14.22 -11.97
C ASP A 171 8.46 -13.06 -12.86
N GLU A 172 7.42 -13.28 -13.68
CA GLU A 172 6.90 -12.29 -14.64
C GLU A 172 6.55 -10.93 -14.01
N ASP A 173 6.05 -10.91 -12.77
CA ASP A 173 5.72 -9.66 -12.08
C ASP A 173 6.95 -8.97 -11.49
N LEU A 174 8.02 -9.70 -11.17
CA LEU A 174 9.17 -9.19 -10.40
C LEU A 174 10.44 -9.01 -11.24
N LYS A 175 10.55 -9.70 -12.38
CA LYS A 175 11.76 -9.71 -13.22
C LYS A 175 12.24 -8.32 -13.64
N ILE A 176 11.32 -7.39 -13.91
CA ILE A 176 11.66 -6.02 -14.28
C ILE A 176 12.28 -5.27 -13.09
N GLU A 177 11.64 -5.37 -11.91
CA GLU A 177 12.15 -4.72 -10.70
C GLU A 177 13.50 -5.30 -10.29
N ILE A 178 13.63 -6.63 -10.20
CA ILE A 178 14.86 -7.29 -9.79
C ILE A 178 15.97 -7.06 -10.83
N GLY A 179 15.65 -7.14 -12.12
CA GLY A 179 16.60 -6.85 -13.20
C GLY A 179 17.13 -5.40 -13.18
N SER A 180 16.36 -4.45 -12.65
CA SER A 180 16.79 -3.06 -12.47
C SER A 180 17.86 -2.87 -11.39
N TRP A 181 18.05 -3.86 -10.51
CA TRP A 181 19.04 -3.79 -9.44
C TRP A 181 20.43 -3.95 -10.03
N LYS A 182 21.07 -2.84 -10.41
CA LYS A 182 22.48 -2.82 -10.81
C LYS A 182 23.30 -3.63 -9.81
N ARG A 183 23.80 -4.80 -10.23
CA ARG A 183 24.77 -5.59 -9.48
C ARG A 183 26.06 -4.78 -9.39
N LYS A 184 26.22 -3.92 -8.39
CA LYS A 184 27.57 -3.53 -7.95
C LYS A 184 28.16 -4.75 -7.21
N ARG A 185 28.55 -5.76 -7.98
CA ARG A 185 29.46 -6.80 -7.55
C ARG A 185 30.87 -6.19 -7.63
N GLN A 186 31.37 -5.69 -6.50
CA GLN A 186 32.79 -5.57 -6.22
C GLN A 186 33.07 -6.51 -5.04
#